data_AF-A0A968N599-F1
#
_entry.id   AF-A0A968N599-F1
#
_cell.length_a   1.000
_cell.length_b   1.000
_cell.length_c   1.000
_cell.angle_alpha   90.00
_cell.angle_beta   90.00
_cell.angle_gamma   90.00
#
_symmetry.space_group_name_H-M   'P 1'
#
loop_
_entity.id
_entity.type
_entity.pdbx_description
1 polymer ?
#
loop_
_entity_poly.entity_id
_entity_poly.type
_entity_poly.pdbx_seq_one_letter_code
_entity_poly.pdbx_strand_id
1 'polypeptide(L)'
;MQITLDLPEELLQYFDQDHLSREILEALAVQAYQTEKITNAQVGRILGLPSRWAVDSFLKQHHADLHYDEADLESDRETLRQLRANRANSAS
;
A
#
# COMPACT_ATOMS: atom_id res chain seq x y z
N MET A 1 -1.26 -0.97 -22.59
CA MET A 1 -1.43 -2.45 -22.64
C MET A 1 -2.90 -2.74 -22.42
N GLN A 2 -3.48 -3.71 -23.14
CA GLN A 2 -4.89 -4.10 -23.01
C GLN A 2 -4.94 -5.60 -22.65
N ILE A 3 -5.71 -5.93 -21.62
CA ILE A 3 -5.96 -7.30 -21.16
C ILE A 3 -7.47 -7.51 -21.20
N THR A 4 -7.92 -8.62 -21.78
CA THR A 4 -9.33 -9.02 -21.80
C THR A 4 -9.52 -10.18 -20.82
N LEU A 5 -10.57 -10.11 -19.99
CA LEU A 5 -10.92 -11.15 -19.03
C LEU A 5 -12.34 -11.60 -19.30
N ASP A 6 -12.56 -12.90 -19.39
CA ASP A 6 -13.89 -13.48 -19.42
C ASP A 6 -14.37 -13.67 -17.98
N LEU A 7 -15.38 -12.90 -17.58
CA LEU A 7 -15.96 -12.96 -16.24
C LEU A 7 -17.28 -13.77 -16.28
N PRO A 8 -17.50 -14.67 -15.30
CA PRO A 8 -18.80 -15.33 -15.12
C PRO A 8 -19.92 -14.30 -14.94
N GLU A 9 -21.06 -14.53 -15.60
CA GLU A 9 -22.20 -13.62 -15.55
C GLU A 9 -22.77 -13.51 -14.13
N GLU A 10 -22.64 -14.57 -13.34
CA GLU A 10 -23.03 -14.61 -11.93
C GLU A 10 -22.17 -13.69 -11.06
N LEU A 11 -20.98 -13.29 -11.50
CA LEU A 11 -20.19 -12.28 -10.79
C LEU A 11 -20.65 -10.87 -11.14
N LEU A 12 -21.07 -10.63 -12.39
CA LEU A 12 -21.47 -9.30 -12.86
C LEU A 12 -22.65 -8.71 -12.08
N GLN A 13 -23.50 -9.56 -11.48
CA GLN A 13 -24.63 -9.08 -10.66
C GLN A 13 -24.19 -8.36 -9.37
N TYR A 14 -22.94 -8.53 -8.92
CA TYR A 14 -22.42 -7.94 -7.69
C TYR A 14 -21.64 -6.63 -7.92
N PHE A 15 -21.41 -6.25 -9.17
CA PHE A 15 -20.58 -5.11 -9.52
C PHE A 15 -21.34 -4.11 -10.38
N ASP A 16 -20.98 -2.84 -10.23
CA ASP A 16 -21.39 -1.81 -11.17
C ASP A 16 -20.48 -1.88 -12.40
N GLN A 17 -21.06 -2.17 -13.57
CA GLN A 17 -20.31 -2.32 -14.82
C GLN A 17 -19.54 -1.04 -15.20
N ASP A 18 -20.05 0.14 -14.85
CA ASP A 18 -19.41 1.42 -15.16
C ASP A 18 -18.14 1.65 -14.31
N HIS A 19 -18.08 1.03 -13.13
CA HIS A 19 -16.98 1.18 -12.17
C HIS A 19 -16.08 -0.06 -12.09
N LEU A 20 -16.50 -1.21 -12.64
CA LEU A 20 -15.81 -2.50 -12.53
C LEU A 20 -14.34 -2.44 -12.97
N SER A 21 -14.03 -1.73 -14.06
CA SER A 21 -12.65 -1.60 -14.53
C SER A 21 -11.76 -0.90 -13.49
N ARG A 22 -12.31 0.12 -12.81
CA ARG A 22 -11.61 0.86 -11.76
C ARG A 22 -11.44 0.00 -10.51
N GLU A 23 -12.48 -0.71 -10.10
CA GLU A 23 -12.43 -1.61 -8.93
C GLU A 23 -11.43 -2.75 -9.11
N ILE A 24 -11.38 -3.36 -10.30
CA ILE A 24 -10.38 -4.40 -10.62
C ILE A 24 -8.96 -3.84 -10.52
N LEU A 25 -8.72 -2.63 -11.05
CA LEU A 25 -7.41 -2.00 -10.96
C LEU A 25 -7.00 -1.71 -9.52
N GLU A 26 -7.93 -1.22 -8.70
CA GLU A 26 -7.72 -0.96 -7.29
C GLU A 26 -7.41 -2.24 -6.51
N ALA A 27 -8.20 -3.30 -6.70
CA ALA A 27 -7.96 -4.60 -6.09
C ALA A 27 -6.60 -5.19 -6.49
N LEU A 28 -6.21 -5.07 -7.76
CA LEU A 28 -4.91 -5.53 -8.24
C LEU A 28 -3.75 -4.75 -7.64
N ALA A 29 -3.88 -3.41 -7.54
CA ALA A 29 -2.88 -2.57 -6.90
C ALA A 29 -2.72 -2.92 -5.41
N VAL A 30 -3.82 -3.15 -4.70
CA VAL A 30 -3.83 -3.60 -3.30
C VAL A 30 -3.11 -4.95 -3.16
N GLN A 31 -3.46 -5.94 -3.98
CA GLN A 31 -2.84 -7.26 -3.96
C GLN A 31 -1.32 -7.17 -4.22
N ALA A 32 -0.92 -6.39 -5.23
CA ALA A 32 0.47 -6.20 -5.57
C ALA A 32 1.25 -5.50 -4.44
N TYR A 33 0.62 -4.57 -3.73
CA TYR A 33 1.20 -3.91 -2.57
C TYR A 33 1.36 -4.87 -1.37
N GLN A 34 0.30 -5.61 -1.03
CA GLN A 34 0.33 -6.61 0.06
C GLN A 34 1.36 -7.72 -0.19
N THR A 35 1.63 -8.05 -1.45
CA THR A 35 2.69 -9.01 -1.84
C THR A 35 4.04 -8.36 -2.11
N GLU A 36 4.23 -7.12 -1.67
CA GLU A 36 5.47 -6.34 -1.77
C GLU A 36 6.05 -6.21 -3.19
N LYS A 37 5.24 -6.44 -4.23
CA LYS A 37 5.64 -6.30 -5.63
C LYS A 37 5.74 -4.84 -6.05
N ILE A 38 4.94 -3.98 -5.41
CA ILE A 38 4.93 -2.54 -5.63
C ILE A 38 4.99 -1.79 -4.30
N THR A 39 5.59 -0.61 -4.34
CA THR A 39 5.71 0.32 -3.22
C THR A 39 4.47 1.20 -3.08
N ASN A 40 4.30 1.83 -1.91
CA ASN A 40 3.26 2.83 -1.65
C ASN A 40 3.25 3.95 -2.71
N ALA A 41 4.43 4.45 -3.09
CA ALA A 41 4.55 5.47 -4.13
C ALA A 41 4.11 4.97 -5.53
N GLN A 42 4.31 3.68 -5.83
CA GLN A 42 3.81 3.08 -7.07
C GLN A 42 2.29 2.94 -7.06
N VAL A 43 1.68 2.57 -5.94
CA VAL A 43 0.20 2.55 -5.78
C VAL A 43 -0.38 3.91 -6.12
N GLY A 44 0.17 5.00 -5.55
CA GLY A 44 -0.31 6.36 -5.83
C GLY A 44 -0.19 6.75 -7.30
N ARG A 45 0.91 6.38 -7.97
CA ARG A 45 1.07 6.64 -9.41
C ARG A 45 0.10 5.83 -10.27
N ILE A 46 -0.11 4.55 -9.96
CA ILE A 46 -1.00 3.66 -10.73
C ILE A 46 -2.45 4.11 -10.60
N LEU A 47 -2.88 4.50 -9.39
CA LEU A 47 -4.27 4.87 -9.11
C LEU A 47 -4.54 6.38 -9.28
N GLY A 48 -3.53 7.18 -9.62
CA GLY A 48 -3.67 8.63 -9.78
C GLY A 48 -4.03 9.36 -8.49
N LEU A 49 -3.57 8.86 -7.34
CA LEU A 49 -3.89 9.45 -6.04
C LEU A 49 -3.04 10.70 -5.79
N PRO A 50 -3.62 11.78 -5.21
CA PRO A 50 -3.01 13.10 -5.22
C PRO A 50 -1.86 13.28 -4.21
N SER A 51 -1.74 12.38 -3.23
CA SER A 51 -0.73 12.49 -2.18
C SER A 51 -0.46 11.15 -1.51
N ARG A 52 0.66 11.05 -0.79
CA ARG A 52 0.98 9.90 0.06
C ARG A 52 -0.12 9.59 1.07
N TRP A 53 -0.74 10.61 1.68
CA TRP A 53 -1.82 10.41 2.64
C TRP A 53 -3.09 9.84 1.99
N ALA A 54 -3.38 10.22 0.74
CA ALA A 54 -4.48 9.63 -0.02
C ALA A 54 -4.21 8.14 -0.30
N VAL A 55 -2.95 7.77 -0.58
CA VAL A 55 -2.54 6.35 -0.71
C VAL A 55 -2.72 5.61 0.60
N ASP A 56 -2.24 6.17 1.72
CA ASP A 56 -2.36 5.52 3.03
C ASP A 56 -3.82 5.34 3.43
N SER A 57 -4.68 6.33 3.17
CA SER A 57 -6.12 6.24 3.42
C SER A 57 -6.79 5.18 2.56
N PHE A 58 -6.42 5.12 1.28
CA PHE A 58 -6.89 4.09 0.35
C PHE A 58 -6.49 2.69 0.82
N LEU A 59 -5.20 2.46 1.10
CA LEU A 59 -4.69 1.17 1.56
C LEU A 59 -5.35 0.73 2.88
N LYS A 60 -5.55 1.65 3.83
CA LYS A 60 -6.29 1.39 5.08
C LYS A 60 -7.73 0.95 4.83
N GLN A 61 -8.44 1.62 3.92
CA GLN A 61 -9.83 1.26 3.56
C GLN A 61 -9.91 -0.14 2.95
N HIS A 62 -8.84 -0.60 2.30
CA HIS A 62 -8.74 -1.93 1.71
C HIS A 62 -8.04 -2.97 2.61
N HIS A 63 -7.85 -2.69 3.91
CA HIS A 63 -7.16 -3.58 4.86
C HIS A 63 -5.78 -4.02 4.39
N ALA A 64 -5.09 -3.11 3.71
CA ALA A 64 -3.77 -3.28 3.15
C ALA A 64 -2.79 -2.24 3.70
N ASP A 65 -3.09 -1.67 4.86
CA ASP A 65 -2.08 -0.96 5.62
C ASP A 65 -0.95 -1.93 5.96
N LEU A 66 0.29 -1.49 5.73
CA LEU A 66 1.45 -2.19 6.26
C LEU A 66 1.19 -2.41 7.75
N HIS A 67 1.44 -3.63 8.23
CA HIS A 67 1.56 -3.93 9.66
C HIS A 67 2.77 -3.16 10.20
N TYR A 68 2.63 -1.85 10.32
CA TYR A 68 3.52 -0.97 11.03
C TYR A 68 2.73 -0.52 12.24
N ASP A 69 2.88 -1.30 13.30
CA ASP A 69 2.19 -1.05 14.54
C ASP A 69 3.04 -0.16 15.47
N GLU A 70 2.52 0.10 16.67
CA GLU A 70 3.21 0.91 17.65
C GLU A 70 4.52 0.27 18.15
N ALA A 71 4.63 -1.07 18.07
CA ALA A 71 5.84 -1.78 18.45
C ALA A 71 6.95 -1.62 17.39
N ASP A 72 6.60 -1.67 16.11
CA ASP A 72 7.54 -1.35 15.01
C ASP A 72 8.08 0.07 15.15
N LEU A 73 7.19 1.03 15.50
CA LEU A 73 7.57 2.41 15.74
C LEU A 73 8.53 2.56 16.93
N GLU A 74 8.27 1.91 18.06
CA GLU A 74 9.16 2.01 19.22
C GLU A 74 10.50 1.30 18.98
N SER A 75 10.53 0.21 18.23
CA SER A 75 11.75 -0.47 17.78
C SER A 75 12.64 0.45 16.93
N ASP A 76 12.06 1.17 15.98
CA ASP A 76 12.79 2.16 15.18
C ASP A 76 13.32 3.32 16.03
N ARG A 77 12.52 3.79 17.01
CA ARG A 77 12.94 4.83 17.96
C ARG A 77 14.12 4.36 18.80
N GLU A 78 14.10 3.12 19.26
CA GLU A 78 15.22 2.53 20.00
C GLU A 78 16.46 2.42 19.13
N THR A 79 16.32 1.90 17.91
CA THR A 79 17.41 1.83 16.92
C THR A 79 18.04 3.20 16.68
N LEU A 80 17.23 4.25 16.52
CA LEU A 80 17.71 5.63 16.37
C LEU A 80 18.44 6.15 17.61
N ARG A 81 17.98 5.82 18.82
CA ARG A 81 18.67 6.17 20.07
C ARG A 81 20.05 5.50 20.15
N GLN A 82 20.14 4.21 19.83
CA GLN A 82 21.38 3.44 19.84
C GLN A 82 22.39 3.99 18.81
N LEU A 83 21.96 4.26 17.58
CA LEU A 83 22.81 4.84 16.54
C LEU A 83 23.37 6.22 16.94
N ARG A 84 22.55 7.05 17.59
CA ARG A 84 22.99 8.36 18.11
C ARG A 84 24.01 8.21 19.24
N ALA A 85 23.79 7.29 20.18
CA ALA A 85 24.71 7.04 21.28
C ALA A 85 26.07 6.50 20.79
N ASN A 86 26.05 5.54 19.85
CA ASN A 86 27.26 4.99 19.25
C ASN A 86 28.06 6.06 18.49
N ARG A 87 27.39 7.00 17.82
CA ARG A 87 28.03 8.12 17.13
C ARG A 87 28.69 9.13 18.10
N ALA A 88 28.10 9.34 19.28
CA ALA A 88 28.69 10.19 20.31
C ALA A 88 29.95 9.55 20.93
N ASN A 89 29.91 8.22 21.17
CA ASN A 89 31.04 7.47 21.73
C ASN A 89 32.20 7.25 20.75
N SER A 90 31.95 7.29 19.45
CA SER A 90 33.01 7.16 18.42
C SER A 90 33.65 8.49 18.01
N ALA A 91 33.15 9.62 18.54
CA ALA A 91 33.69 10.96 18.32
C ALA A 91 34.42 11.52 19.56
N SER A 92 34.59 10.71 20.62
CA SER A 92 35.37 10.99 21.84
C SER A 92 36.62 10.12 21.88
#